data_AF-A0A951U2R1-F1
#
_entry.id   AF-A0A951U2R1-F1
#
_cell.length_a   1.000
_cell.length_b   1.000
_cell.length_c   1.000
_cell.angle_alpha   90.00
_cell.angle_beta   90.00
_cell.angle_gamma   90.00
#
_symmetry.space_group_name_H-M   'P 1'
#
loop_
_entity.id
_entity.type
_entity.pdbx_description
1 polymer ?
#
loop_
_entity_poly.entity_id
_entity_poly.type
_entity_poly.pdbx_seq_one_letter_code
_entity_poly.pdbx_strand_id
1 'polypeptide(L)'
;MSFKLMSKKIESPYLIVFATQPRILRSRALLLAGAQQVGQKPTYRIHDLMHGLAKRLLIGSPEPEEKQDLPGLGLTLREAHAALLQRYRVQTQQELWHTLPDDGYIHGHLIWHLEQAGSVEKIHVLLQERTATGQNGWFVACEALGQTANFVKGVARAWQWADQQCETNPVGAIYWQCRYLLIYGSLNSLASNIPPELIAALVEKGFWKPDQGLAYVQQIPEARRRADAIATILPHLPEELMGEVLAVTREIQDESARAPALCALVPYLPEELMSEALAVIRAIRPEFVRASALCASVPHLPESLLNEPLECVKEMRDPYHKAKAFQGFTQQLTCISTTPRVWSETLHVFSALHRYELMTTLANLTSFLLTLGGNDALQEMLRAMREVCQEWQ
;
A
#
# COMPACT_ATOMS: atom_id res chain seq x y z
N MET A 1 -31.58 18.81 -1.53
CA MET A 1 -30.30 19.22 -0.90
C MET A 1 -29.49 17.95 -0.60
N SER A 2 -28.52 17.62 -1.45
CA SER A 2 -27.70 16.40 -1.30
C SER A 2 -26.47 16.70 -0.44
N PHE A 3 -26.29 15.99 0.66
CA PHE A 3 -25.13 16.10 1.55
C PHE A 3 -24.12 15.01 1.18
N LYS A 4 -22.86 15.38 0.91
CA LYS A 4 -21.76 14.45 0.62
C LYS A 4 -20.90 14.29 1.88
N LEU A 5 -20.68 13.06 2.34
CA LEU A 5 -19.71 12.73 3.39
C LEU A 5 -18.46 12.17 2.70
N MET A 6 -17.30 12.77 2.94
CA MET A 6 -16.01 12.29 2.40
C MET A 6 -15.01 12.08 3.53
N SER A 7 -14.62 10.83 3.75
CA SER A 7 -13.48 10.43 4.55
C SER A 7 -12.19 10.57 3.72
N LYS A 8 -11.16 11.26 4.24
CA LYS A 8 -9.78 11.19 3.70
C LYS A 8 -8.85 10.34 4.56
N LYS A 9 -9.33 9.75 5.67
CA LYS A 9 -8.46 9.06 6.63
C LYS A 9 -9.15 8.05 7.53
N ILE A 10 -10.32 7.53 7.15
CA ILE A 10 -11.12 6.65 8.00
C ILE A 10 -11.38 5.34 7.25
N GLU A 11 -10.77 4.27 7.75
CA GLU A 11 -10.97 2.86 7.39
C GLU A 11 -12.40 2.33 7.67
N SER A 12 -13.41 3.21 7.84
CA SER A 12 -14.69 2.82 8.39
C SER A 12 -15.89 3.43 7.65
N PRO A 13 -16.46 2.72 6.66
CA PRO A 13 -17.49 3.23 5.75
C PRO A 13 -18.95 3.10 6.27
N TYR A 14 -19.15 2.88 7.58
CA TYR A 14 -20.48 2.67 8.20
C TYR A 14 -21.40 3.92 8.24
N LEU A 15 -20.92 5.09 7.84
CA LEU A 15 -21.43 6.36 8.38
C LEU A 15 -22.21 7.26 7.40
N ILE A 16 -22.35 6.90 6.12
CA ILE A 16 -23.19 7.68 5.18
C ILE A 16 -24.70 7.47 5.39
N VAL A 17 -25.08 6.55 6.27
CA VAL A 17 -26.49 6.19 6.51
C VAL A 17 -27.28 7.34 7.20
N PHE A 18 -26.59 8.30 7.83
CA PHE A 18 -27.10 9.43 8.62
C PHE A 18 -27.80 10.58 7.86
N ALA A 19 -28.60 10.29 6.82
CA ALA A 19 -29.36 11.32 6.10
C ALA A 19 -30.86 11.31 6.38
N THR A 20 -31.30 11.07 7.62
CA THR A 20 -32.68 11.38 8.04
C THR A 20 -32.81 12.76 8.69
N GLN A 21 -31.79 13.29 9.38
CA GLN A 21 -31.85 14.61 10.06
C GLN A 21 -30.50 15.37 10.13
N PRO A 22 -29.94 15.85 9.00
CA PRO A 22 -28.63 16.51 8.95
C PRO A 22 -28.54 17.85 9.71
N ARG A 23 -29.68 18.52 9.95
CA ARG A 23 -29.73 19.75 10.77
C ARG A 23 -29.40 19.48 12.25
N ILE A 24 -29.83 18.34 12.78
CA ILE A 24 -29.62 17.98 14.19
C ILE A 24 -28.15 17.66 14.45
N LEU A 25 -27.51 16.89 13.54
CA LEU A 25 -26.09 16.54 13.67
C LEU A 25 -25.15 17.75 13.52
N ARG A 26 -25.48 18.69 12.61
CA ARG A 26 -24.71 19.93 12.43
C ARG A 26 -24.90 20.88 13.63
N SER A 27 -26.10 20.94 14.21
CA SER A 27 -26.37 21.79 15.38
C SER A 27 -25.62 21.36 16.66
N ARG A 28 -25.10 20.13 16.70
CA ARG A 28 -24.40 19.55 17.86
C ARG A 28 -22.94 19.16 17.57
N ALA A 29 -22.33 19.76 16.54
CA ALA A 29 -20.90 19.60 16.19
C ALA A 29 -20.41 18.16 15.89
N LEU A 30 -21.32 17.23 15.57
CA LEU A 30 -20.97 15.83 15.23
C LEU A 30 -20.45 15.67 13.79
N LEU A 31 -20.58 16.71 12.97
CA LEU A 31 -20.11 16.77 11.59
C LEU A 31 -19.12 17.93 11.43
N LEU A 32 -17.89 17.60 11.04
CA LEU A 32 -16.86 18.56 10.65
C LEU A 32 -17.00 18.88 9.16
N ALA A 33 -16.56 20.07 8.74
CA ALA A 33 -16.39 20.37 7.32
C ALA A 33 -15.32 19.45 6.72
N GLY A 34 -15.60 18.86 5.56
CA GLY A 34 -14.63 18.03 4.85
C GLY A 34 -13.55 18.89 4.20
N ALA A 35 -12.32 18.39 4.16
CA ALA A 35 -11.16 19.17 3.69
C ALA A 35 -11.07 19.33 2.15
N GLN A 36 -12.05 18.84 1.38
CA GLN A 36 -12.07 18.99 -0.08
C GLN A 36 -13.49 19.25 -0.57
N GLN A 37 -13.66 20.20 -1.48
CA GLN A 37 -14.89 20.36 -2.26
C GLN A 37 -14.86 19.40 -3.45
N VAL A 38 -15.91 18.58 -3.62
CA VAL A 38 -16.13 17.80 -4.86
C VAL A 38 -17.18 18.53 -5.68
N GLY A 39 -16.71 19.36 -6.60
CA GLY A 39 -17.53 20.35 -7.31
C GLY A 39 -17.96 21.51 -6.38
N GLN A 40 -19.17 22.05 -6.57
CA GLN A 40 -19.74 23.13 -5.74
C GLN A 40 -20.44 22.66 -4.44
N LYS A 41 -20.37 21.37 -4.09
CA LYS A 41 -21.13 20.82 -2.94
C LYS A 41 -20.25 20.63 -1.71
N PRO A 42 -20.71 21.04 -0.50
CA PRO A 42 -19.97 20.88 0.73
C PRO A 42 -19.82 19.40 1.09
N THR A 43 -18.61 19.00 1.47
CA THR A 43 -18.32 17.69 2.02
C THR A 43 -18.25 17.77 3.55
N TYR A 44 -18.48 16.65 4.22
CA TYR A 44 -18.44 16.54 5.68
C TYR A 44 -17.58 15.35 6.12
N ARG A 45 -16.98 15.47 7.30
CA ARG A 45 -16.18 14.44 7.98
C ARG A 45 -16.69 14.21 9.39
N ILE A 46 -16.40 13.05 9.93
CA ILE A 46 -16.72 12.68 11.31
C ILE A 46 -15.41 12.29 11.97
N HIS A 47 -15.20 12.74 13.20
CA HIS A 47 -14.01 12.41 13.98
C HIS A 47 -14.05 10.93 14.44
N ASP A 48 -12.91 10.24 14.49
CA ASP A 48 -12.86 8.79 14.81
C ASP A 48 -13.49 8.45 16.18
N LEU A 49 -13.29 9.32 17.17
CA LEU A 49 -13.96 9.21 18.48
C LEU A 49 -15.49 9.23 18.41
N MET A 50 -16.08 9.83 17.36
CA MET A 50 -17.52 9.87 17.12
C MET A 50 -18.01 8.66 16.32
N HIS A 51 -17.11 7.82 15.81
CA HIS A 51 -17.45 6.59 15.08
C HIS A 51 -18.27 5.63 15.94
N GLY A 52 -17.85 5.41 17.19
CA GLY A 52 -18.58 4.54 18.13
C GLY A 52 -19.94 5.11 18.54
N LEU A 53 -20.11 6.43 18.58
CA LEU A 53 -21.41 7.07 18.84
C LEU A 53 -22.34 6.91 17.63
N ALA A 54 -21.83 7.16 16.43
CA ALA A 54 -22.57 6.93 15.20
C ALA A 54 -23.04 5.48 15.05
N LYS A 55 -22.18 4.50 15.29
CA LYS A 55 -22.60 3.09 15.23
C LYS A 55 -23.73 2.80 16.23
N ARG A 56 -23.64 3.37 17.44
CA ARG A 56 -24.70 3.28 18.46
C ARG A 56 -26.00 3.95 18.03
N LEU A 57 -25.96 5.09 17.35
CA LEU A 57 -27.16 5.76 16.86
C LEU A 57 -27.80 5.05 15.65
N LEU A 58 -27.03 4.31 14.85
CA LEU A 58 -27.62 3.50 13.77
C LEU A 58 -28.45 2.35 14.31
N ILE A 59 -27.90 1.64 15.28
CA ILE A 59 -28.46 0.41 15.83
C ILE A 59 -29.40 0.69 17.02
N GLY A 60 -29.24 1.84 17.67
CA GLY A 60 -29.99 2.24 18.85
C GLY A 60 -31.48 2.42 18.58
N SER A 61 -32.28 2.23 19.63
CA SER A 61 -33.74 2.34 19.56
C SER A 61 -34.18 3.72 19.07
N PRO A 62 -35.22 3.80 18.21
CA PRO A 62 -35.88 5.07 17.88
C PRO A 62 -36.52 5.76 19.09
N GLU A 63 -36.79 5.01 20.15
CA GLU A 63 -37.35 5.47 21.42
C GLU A 63 -36.29 5.29 22.53
N PRO A 64 -35.57 6.36 22.92
CA PRO A 64 -34.55 6.30 23.96
C PRO A 64 -35.15 6.19 25.37
N GLU A 65 -34.50 5.43 26.26
CA GLU A 65 -34.96 5.21 27.64
C GLU A 65 -34.84 6.47 28.50
N GLU A 66 -33.80 7.28 28.29
CA GLU A 66 -33.61 8.57 28.95
C GLU A 66 -33.96 9.75 28.02
N LYS A 67 -34.59 10.81 28.56
CA LYS A 67 -34.93 12.03 27.80
C LYS A 67 -33.72 12.78 27.22
N GLN A 68 -32.52 12.50 27.69
CA GLN A 68 -31.27 13.15 27.25
C GLN A 68 -30.58 12.37 26.12
N ASP A 69 -30.94 11.12 25.93
CA ASP A 69 -30.35 10.26 24.90
C ASP A 69 -30.89 10.59 23.50
N LEU A 70 -30.02 10.41 22.51
CA LEU A 70 -30.39 10.63 21.12
C LEU A 70 -31.15 9.39 20.60
N PRO A 71 -32.33 9.58 19.98
CA PRO A 71 -33.03 8.48 19.33
C PRO A 71 -32.17 7.92 18.20
N GLY A 72 -32.01 6.59 18.19
CA GLY A 72 -31.34 5.88 17.12
C GLY A 72 -32.28 5.61 15.94
N LEU A 73 -31.80 4.86 14.95
CA LEU A 73 -32.59 4.52 13.75
C LEU A 73 -33.19 3.11 13.79
N GLY A 74 -32.85 2.31 14.81
CA GLY A 74 -33.31 0.93 14.95
C GLY A 74 -32.88 0.00 13.80
N LEU A 75 -31.85 0.38 13.03
CA LEU A 75 -31.39 -0.38 11.87
C LEU A 75 -30.28 -1.35 12.27
N THR A 76 -30.31 -2.55 11.71
CA THR A 76 -29.08 -3.36 11.64
C THR A 76 -28.07 -2.70 10.70
N LEU A 77 -26.78 -2.98 10.87
CA LEU A 77 -25.75 -2.48 9.95
C LEU A 77 -26.00 -2.91 8.50
N ARG A 78 -26.54 -4.12 8.32
CA ARG A 78 -26.90 -4.65 7.00
C ARG A 78 -27.98 -3.79 6.33
N GLU A 79 -29.06 -3.48 7.05
CA GLU A 79 -30.14 -2.62 6.57
C GLU A 79 -29.66 -1.19 6.31
N ALA A 80 -28.78 -0.69 7.17
CA ALA A 80 -28.14 0.61 7.03
C ALA A 80 -27.37 0.72 5.70
N HIS A 81 -26.59 -0.30 5.34
CA HIS A 81 -25.90 -0.38 4.04
C HIS A 81 -26.85 -0.55 2.86
N ALA A 82 -27.89 -1.38 2.99
CA ALA A 82 -28.91 -1.55 1.96
C ALA A 82 -29.65 -0.23 1.67
N ALA A 83 -30.02 0.52 2.72
CA ALA A 83 -30.67 1.82 2.60
C ALA A 83 -29.77 2.85 1.90
N LEU A 84 -28.46 2.83 2.18
CA LEU A 84 -27.49 3.68 1.49
C LEU A 84 -27.41 3.35 -0.01
N LEU A 85 -27.28 2.07 -0.35
CA LEU A 85 -27.25 1.63 -1.74
C LEU A 85 -28.52 2.06 -2.48
N GLN A 86 -29.69 1.96 -1.85
CA GLN A 86 -30.96 2.37 -2.46
C GLN A 86 -30.97 3.87 -2.81
N ARG A 87 -30.38 4.72 -1.96
CA ARG A 87 -30.24 6.17 -2.23
C ARG A 87 -29.32 6.47 -3.41
N TYR A 88 -28.25 5.69 -3.57
CA TYR A 88 -27.40 5.81 -4.75
C TYR A 88 -28.10 5.26 -5.99
N ARG A 89 -28.84 4.16 -5.87
CA ARG A 89 -29.54 3.55 -6.99
C ARG A 89 -30.50 4.51 -7.69
N VAL A 90 -31.19 5.38 -6.95
CA VAL A 90 -32.06 6.42 -7.53
C VAL A 90 -31.32 7.46 -8.38
N GLN A 91 -30.00 7.62 -8.19
CA GLN A 91 -29.18 8.55 -8.96
C GLN A 91 -28.59 7.94 -10.24
N THR A 92 -28.76 6.63 -10.45
CA THR A 92 -28.33 5.95 -11.67
C THR A 92 -29.26 6.27 -12.83
N GLN A 93 -28.72 6.19 -14.04
CA GLN A 93 -29.49 6.15 -15.28
C GLN A 93 -29.76 4.70 -15.64
N GLN A 94 -31.03 4.36 -15.90
CA GLN A 94 -31.46 2.99 -16.26
C GLN A 94 -31.06 1.91 -15.23
N GLU A 95 -30.94 2.27 -13.95
CA GLU A 95 -30.49 1.36 -12.87
C GLU A 95 -29.06 0.83 -13.01
N LEU A 96 -28.22 1.45 -13.85
CA LEU A 96 -26.84 1.03 -14.10
C LEU A 96 -25.87 1.78 -13.19
N TRP A 97 -25.13 1.07 -12.35
CA TRP A 97 -24.21 1.66 -11.38
C TRP A 97 -23.08 2.47 -12.02
N HIS A 98 -22.59 2.08 -13.21
CA HIS A 98 -21.53 2.81 -13.91
C HIS A 98 -21.94 4.21 -14.42
N THR A 99 -23.22 4.55 -14.32
CA THR A 99 -23.74 5.87 -14.71
C THR A 99 -23.81 6.85 -13.54
N LEU A 100 -23.40 6.41 -12.35
CA LEU A 100 -23.38 7.28 -11.17
C LEU A 100 -22.48 8.50 -11.39
N PRO A 101 -22.92 9.70 -10.98
CA PRO A 101 -22.04 10.86 -11.00
C PRO A 101 -20.92 10.67 -9.98
N ASP A 102 -19.73 11.15 -10.32
CA ASP A 102 -18.61 11.12 -9.39
C ASP A 102 -18.88 12.02 -8.17
N ASP A 103 -18.90 11.38 -7.00
CA ASP A 103 -18.95 12.04 -5.72
C ASP A 103 -17.68 11.84 -4.88
N GLY A 104 -16.70 11.15 -5.45
CA GLY A 104 -15.43 10.73 -4.88
C GLY A 104 -15.54 9.76 -3.70
N TYR A 105 -16.71 9.14 -3.48
CA TYR A 105 -16.90 8.14 -2.44
C TYR A 105 -17.40 6.81 -3.02
N ILE A 106 -18.52 6.82 -3.73
CA ILE A 106 -19.26 5.59 -4.02
C ILE A 106 -18.49 4.65 -4.95
N HIS A 107 -17.77 5.17 -5.95
CA HIS A 107 -16.96 4.35 -6.86
C HIS A 107 -15.86 3.56 -6.14
N GLY A 108 -15.34 4.09 -5.03
CA GLY A 108 -14.35 3.41 -4.19
C GLY A 108 -14.94 2.41 -3.18
N HIS A 109 -16.23 2.54 -2.84
CA HIS A 109 -16.83 1.81 -1.72
C HIS A 109 -18.10 1.01 -2.09
N LEU A 110 -18.54 1.05 -3.36
CA LEU A 110 -19.77 0.41 -3.81
C LEU A 110 -19.74 -1.09 -3.52
N ILE A 111 -18.65 -1.75 -3.87
CA ILE A 111 -18.47 -3.19 -3.69
C ILE A 111 -18.53 -3.55 -2.20
N TRP A 112 -17.78 -2.83 -1.36
CA TRP A 112 -17.82 -3.01 0.09
C TRP A 112 -19.24 -2.86 0.64
N HIS A 113 -19.97 -1.83 0.22
CA HIS A 113 -21.36 -1.64 0.64
C HIS A 113 -22.30 -2.76 0.18
N LEU A 114 -22.13 -3.29 -1.03
CA LEU A 114 -22.88 -4.45 -1.53
C LEU A 114 -22.64 -5.68 -0.65
N GLU A 115 -21.40 -5.88 -0.21
CA GLU A 115 -21.07 -6.97 0.71
C GLU A 115 -21.66 -6.79 2.10
N GLN A 116 -21.52 -5.61 2.70
CA GLN A 116 -22.06 -5.35 4.04
C GLN A 116 -23.59 -5.40 4.06
N ALA A 117 -24.25 -5.09 2.94
CA ALA A 117 -25.68 -5.29 2.76
C ALA A 117 -26.06 -6.77 2.56
N GLY A 118 -25.08 -7.67 2.43
CA GLY A 118 -25.27 -9.08 2.13
C GLY A 118 -25.89 -9.31 0.76
N SER A 119 -25.55 -8.47 -0.22
CA SER A 119 -25.94 -8.58 -1.64
C SER A 119 -24.70 -8.83 -2.52
N VAL A 120 -23.88 -9.82 -2.15
CA VAL A 120 -22.63 -10.15 -2.86
C VAL A 120 -22.91 -10.56 -4.31
N GLU A 121 -24.05 -11.21 -4.56
CA GLU A 121 -24.52 -11.60 -5.88
C GLU A 121 -24.69 -10.41 -6.84
N LYS A 122 -24.97 -9.20 -6.33
CA LYS A 122 -25.10 -7.99 -7.14
C LYS A 122 -23.75 -7.49 -7.68
N ILE A 123 -22.63 -7.92 -7.10
CA ILE A 123 -21.29 -7.61 -7.62
C ILE A 123 -21.13 -8.27 -9.02
N HIS A 124 -21.70 -9.46 -9.22
CA HIS A 124 -21.71 -10.07 -10.54
C HIS A 124 -22.43 -9.22 -11.59
N VAL A 125 -23.60 -8.68 -11.22
CA VAL A 125 -24.40 -7.80 -12.08
C VAL A 125 -23.63 -6.52 -12.39
N LEU A 126 -23.04 -5.88 -11.38
CA LEU A 126 -22.20 -4.69 -11.53
C LEU A 126 -21.06 -4.92 -12.54
N LEU A 127 -20.34 -6.04 -12.42
CA LEU A 127 -19.22 -6.41 -13.30
C LEU A 127 -19.67 -6.92 -14.68
N GLN A 128 -20.98 -7.07 -14.90
CA GLN A 128 -21.58 -7.40 -16.20
C GLN A 128 -22.16 -6.21 -16.93
N GLU A 129 -22.36 -5.08 -16.25
CA GLU A 129 -22.92 -3.89 -16.87
C GLU A 129 -22.14 -3.50 -18.12
N ARG A 130 -22.85 -3.04 -19.13
CA ARG A 130 -22.28 -2.61 -20.39
C ARG A 130 -22.65 -1.17 -20.69
N THR A 131 -21.71 -0.45 -21.28
CA THR A 131 -21.99 0.82 -21.95
C THR A 131 -22.80 0.58 -23.22
N ALA A 132 -23.34 1.65 -23.82
CA ALA A 132 -24.01 1.59 -25.11
C ALA A 132 -23.10 1.06 -26.24
N THR A 133 -21.78 1.21 -26.11
CA THR A 133 -20.76 0.69 -27.05
C THR A 133 -20.36 -0.77 -26.77
N GLY A 134 -20.95 -1.41 -25.75
CA GLY A 134 -20.72 -2.81 -25.41
C GLY A 134 -19.50 -3.06 -24.52
N GLN A 135 -18.77 -2.02 -24.11
CA GLN A 135 -17.66 -2.10 -23.16
C GLN A 135 -18.16 -2.42 -21.76
N ASN A 136 -17.30 -2.93 -20.88
CA ASN A 136 -17.66 -3.12 -19.47
C ASN A 136 -17.87 -1.76 -18.80
N GLY A 137 -19.11 -1.47 -18.40
CA GLY A 137 -19.50 -0.16 -17.88
C GLY A 137 -18.75 0.20 -16.61
N TRP A 138 -18.68 -0.72 -15.64
CA TRP A 138 -18.01 -0.46 -14.38
C TRP A 138 -16.50 -0.28 -14.54
N PHE A 139 -15.86 -1.07 -15.42
CA PHE A 139 -14.45 -0.87 -15.77
C PHE A 139 -14.20 0.53 -16.34
N VAL A 140 -15.01 0.98 -17.31
CA VAL A 140 -14.87 2.30 -17.94
C VAL A 140 -15.07 3.42 -16.90
N ALA A 141 -16.05 3.28 -16.01
CA ALA A 141 -16.26 4.25 -14.93
C ALA A 141 -15.06 4.31 -13.97
N CYS A 142 -14.54 3.16 -13.54
CA CYS A 142 -13.35 3.10 -12.70
C CYS A 142 -12.12 3.67 -13.41
N GLU A 143 -11.89 3.32 -14.68
CA GLU A 143 -10.76 3.78 -15.49
C GLU A 143 -10.77 5.30 -15.64
N ALA A 144 -11.93 5.90 -15.98
CA ALA A 144 -12.09 7.35 -16.09
C ALA A 144 -11.77 8.10 -14.79
N LEU A 145 -11.98 7.44 -13.64
CA LEU A 145 -11.68 7.99 -12.32
C LEU A 145 -10.26 7.66 -11.83
N GLY A 146 -9.49 6.84 -12.55
CA GLY A 146 -8.19 6.30 -12.10
C GLY A 146 -8.31 5.28 -10.97
N GLN A 147 -9.49 4.68 -10.82
CA GLN A 147 -9.84 3.72 -9.77
C GLN A 147 -9.86 2.28 -10.27
N THR A 148 -9.05 1.95 -11.28
CA THR A 148 -8.97 0.60 -11.87
C THR A 148 -8.65 -0.47 -10.83
N ALA A 149 -7.87 -0.15 -9.79
CA ALA A 149 -7.62 -1.04 -8.66
C ALA A 149 -8.92 -1.51 -7.97
N ASN A 150 -9.93 -0.63 -7.86
CA ASN A 150 -11.22 -0.98 -7.27
C ASN A 150 -12.02 -1.93 -8.16
N PHE A 151 -11.92 -1.79 -9.49
CA PHE A 151 -12.48 -2.77 -10.42
C PHE A 151 -11.85 -4.15 -10.21
N VAL A 152 -10.52 -4.22 -10.14
CA VAL A 152 -9.79 -5.49 -9.92
C VAL A 152 -10.15 -6.12 -8.58
N LYS A 153 -10.18 -5.34 -7.49
CA LYS A 153 -10.63 -5.81 -6.16
C LYS A 153 -12.05 -6.38 -6.24
N GLY A 154 -12.93 -5.76 -7.03
CA GLY A 154 -14.26 -6.26 -7.32
C GLY A 154 -14.30 -7.61 -8.02
N VAL A 155 -13.49 -7.77 -9.07
CA VAL A 155 -13.35 -9.04 -9.80
C VAL A 155 -12.83 -10.13 -8.88
N ALA A 156 -11.79 -9.85 -8.08
CA ALA A 156 -11.24 -10.79 -7.09
C ALA A 156 -12.32 -11.28 -6.13
N ARG A 157 -13.11 -10.34 -5.59
CA ARG A 157 -14.13 -10.67 -4.61
C ARG A 157 -15.30 -11.46 -5.21
N ALA A 158 -15.72 -11.09 -6.41
CA ALA A 158 -16.78 -11.82 -7.11
C ALA A 158 -16.34 -13.24 -7.49
N TRP A 159 -15.06 -13.43 -7.84
CA TRP A 159 -14.51 -14.77 -8.05
C TRP A 159 -14.52 -15.58 -6.75
N GLN A 160 -14.00 -15.04 -5.65
CA GLN A 160 -14.00 -15.75 -4.36
C GLN A 160 -15.40 -16.22 -3.95
N TRP A 161 -16.43 -15.41 -4.20
CA TRP A 161 -17.80 -15.82 -3.94
C TRP A 161 -18.27 -16.93 -4.88
N ALA A 162 -17.93 -16.87 -6.17
CA ALA A 162 -18.21 -17.95 -7.12
C ALA A 162 -17.56 -19.28 -6.70
N ASP A 163 -16.32 -19.25 -6.19
CA ASP A 163 -15.65 -20.44 -5.65
C ASP A 163 -16.41 -21.05 -4.47
N GLN A 164 -16.92 -20.21 -3.56
CA GLN A 164 -17.73 -20.67 -2.42
C GLN A 164 -19.06 -21.31 -2.84
N GLN A 165 -19.61 -20.92 -4.00
CA GLN A 165 -20.84 -21.49 -4.54
C GLN A 165 -20.60 -22.76 -5.36
N CYS A 166 -19.37 -23.24 -5.48
CA CYS A 166 -19.05 -24.39 -6.34
C CYS A 166 -19.77 -25.68 -5.88
N GLU A 167 -19.97 -25.87 -4.57
CA GLU A 167 -20.67 -27.04 -4.03
C GLU A 167 -22.19 -26.91 -4.12
N THR A 168 -22.73 -25.70 -3.94
CA THR A 168 -24.18 -25.43 -3.87
C THR A 168 -24.80 -25.13 -5.23
N ASN A 169 -24.05 -24.55 -6.16
CA ASN A 169 -24.47 -24.20 -7.52
C ASN A 169 -23.29 -24.31 -8.51
N PRO A 170 -22.85 -25.55 -8.85
CA PRO A 170 -21.65 -25.77 -9.65
C PRO A 170 -21.76 -25.14 -11.06
N VAL A 171 -22.91 -25.21 -11.71
CA VAL A 171 -23.09 -24.66 -13.06
C VAL A 171 -22.97 -23.13 -13.06
N GLY A 172 -23.59 -22.45 -12.09
CA GLY A 172 -23.47 -21.00 -11.93
C GLY A 172 -22.05 -20.58 -11.54
N ALA A 173 -21.42 -21.32 -10.63
CA ALA A 173 -20.04 -21.08 -10.20
C ALA A 173 -19.06 -21.17 -11.39
N ILE A 174 -19.15 -22.22 -12.21
CA ILE A 174 -18.31 -22.41 -13.40
C ILE A 174 -18.45 -21.23 -14.37
N TYR A 175 -19.68 -20.76 -14.62
CA TYR A 175 -19.89 -19.59 -15.49
C TYR A 175 -19.13 -18.35 -14.98
N TRP A 176 -19.24 -18.05 -13.68
CA TRP A 176 -18.58 -16.89 -13.09
C TRP A 176 -17.07 -17.05 -13.03
N GLN A 177 -16.56 -18.20 -12.63
CA GLN A 177 -15.14 -18.52 -12.60
C GLN A 177 -14.51 -18.38 -13.99
N CYS A 178 -15.12 -18.94 -15.04
CA CYS A 178 -14.64 -18.78 -16.41
C CYS A 178 -14.66 -17.31 -16.85
N ARG A 179 -15.70 -16.56 -16.50
CA ARG A 179 -15.77 -15.13 -16.82
C ARG A 179 -14.64 -14.34 -16.13
N TYR A 180 -14.40 -14.58 -14.85
CA TYR A 180 -13.36 -13.85 -14.10
C TYR A 180 -11.96 -14.27 -14.51
N LEU A 181 -11.74 -15.54 -14.81
CA LEU A 181 -10.52 -16.02 -15.44
C LEU A 181 -10.21 -15.25 -16.74
N LEU A 182 -11.20 -15.08 -17.62
CA LEU A 182 -11.03 -14.35 -18.88
C LEU A 182 -10.80 -12.84 -18.67
N ILE A 183 -11.45 -12.23 -17.67
CA ILE A 183 -11.21 -10.82 -17.31
C ILE A 183 -9.77 -10.65 -16.81
N TYR A 184 -9.31 -11.49 -15.88
CA TYR A 184 -7.93 -11.47 -15.41
C TYR A 184 -6.93 -11.70 -16.54
N GLY A 185 -7.16 -12.69 -17.40
CA GLY A 185 -6.32 -12.93 -18.57
C GLY A 185 -6.21 -11.71 -19.49
N SER A 186 -7.32 -10.99 -19.69
CA SER A 186 -7.35 -9.77 -20.50
C SER A 186 -6.59 -8.62 -19.83
N LEU A 187 -6.81 -8.38 -18.53
CA LEU A 187 -6.11 -7.33 -17.77
C LEU A 187 -4.60 -7.59 -17.71
N ASN A 188 -4.20 -8.84 -17.45
CA ASN A 188 -2.80 -9.26 -17.41
C ASN A 188 -2.12 -9.07 -18.77
N SER A 189 -2.82 -9.41 -19.87
CA SER A 189 -2.31 -9.20 -21.22
C SER A 189 -2.13 -7.71 -21.51
N LEU A 190 -3.13 -6.88 -21.18
CA LEU A 190 -3.03 -5.43 -21.32
C LEU A 190 -1.84 -4.86 -20.53
N ALA A 191 -1.68 -5.23 -19.26
CA ALA A 191 -0.56 -4.80 -18.44
C ALA A 191 0.80 -5.28 -18.97
N SER A 192 0.87 -6.51 -19.46
CA SER A 192 2.09 -7.09 -20.03
C SER A 192 2.51 -6.45 -21.35
N ASN A 193 1.59 -5.82 -22.07
CA ASN A 193 1.89 -5.16 -23.36
C ASN A 193 2.37 -3.72 -23.21
N ILE A 194 2.36 -3.15 -22.00
CA ILE A 194 2.83 -1.78 -21.75
C ILE A 194 4.20 -1.84 -21.04
N PRO A 195 5.26 -1.27 -21.64
CA PRO A 195 6.57 -1.17 -20.99
C PRO A 195 6.50 -0.33 -19.70
N PRO A 196 7.22 -0.71 -18.62
CA PRO A 196 7.23 0.06 -17.38
C PRO A 196 7.59 1.53 -17.55
N GLU A 197 8.51 1.85 -18.45
CA GLU A 197 8.96 3.21 -18.76
C GLU A 197 7.83 4.03 -19.39
N LEU A 198 6.97 3.38 -20.19
CA LEU A 198 5.80 4.04 -20.76
C LEU A 198 4.74 4.30 -19.68
N ILE A 199 4.54 3.37 -18.74
CA ILE A 199 3.64 3.59 -17.59
C ILE A 199 4.13 4.79 -16.78
N ALA A 200 5.42 4.83 -16.44
CA ALA A 200 6.01 5.95 -15.71
C ALA A 200 5.89 7.28 -16.48
N ALA A 201 6.18 7.30 -17.77
CA ALA A 201 6.03 8.51 -18.60
C ALA A 201 4.58 9.01 -18.65
N LEU A 202 3.60 8.11 -18.75
CA LEU A 202 2.18 8.48 -18.76
C LEU A 202 1.75 9.10 -17.42
N VAL A 203 2.27 8.60 -16.30
CA VAL A 203 2.01 9.16 -14.97
C VAL A 203 2.74 10.49 -14.77
N GLU A 204 4.02 10.55 -15.11
CA GLU A 204 4.85 11.76 -15.02
C GLU A 204 4.25 12.91 -15.83
N LYS A 205 3.77 12.64 -17.05
CA LYS A 205 3.15 13.66 -17.91
C LYS A 205 1.67 13.93 -17.59
N GLY A 206 1.11 13.26 -16.58
CA GLY A 206 -0.26 13.47 -16.12
C GLY A 206 -1.34 12.97 -17.07
N PHE A 207 -0.99 12.14 -18.06
CA PHE A 207 -1.98 11.44 -18.89
C PHE A 207 -2.70 10.36 -18.08
N TRP A 208 -1.97 9.71 -17.17
CA TRP A 208 -2.51 8.75 -16.20
C TRP A 208 -2.42 9.33 -14.79
N LYS A 209 -3.42 9.02 -13.95
CA LYS A 209 -3.31 9.29 -12.51
C LYS A 209 -2.29 8.33 -11.87
N PRO A 210 -1.61 8.71 -10.78
CA PRO A 210 -0.69 7.81 -10.07
C PRO A 210 -1.35 6.48 -9.67
N ASP A 211 -2.59 6.50 -9.16
CA ASP A 211 -3.36 5.31 -8.81
C ASP A 211 -3.58 4.37 -10.00
N GLN A 212 -3.79 4.96 -11.19
CA GLN A 212 -3.98 4.20 -12.43
C GLN A 212 -2.68 3.51 -12.83
N GLY A 213 -1.55 4.22 -12.79
CA GLY A 213 -0.25 3.63 -13.08
C GLY A 213 0.07 2.47 -12.13
N LEU A 214 -0.15 2.66 -10.83
CA LEU A 214 0.05 1.60 -9.83
C LEU A 214 -0.86 0.38 -10.08
N ALA A 215 -2.12 0.59 -10.45
CA ALA A 215 -3.04 -0.50 -10.78
C ALA A 215 -2.53 -1.35 -11.96
N TYR A 216 -1.96 -0.72 -13.00
CA TYR A 216 -1.36 -1.45 -14.13
C TYR A 216 -0.11 -2.22 -13.71
N VAL A 217 0.76 -1.61 -12.88
CA VAL A 217 1.94 -2.28 -12.33
C VAL A 217 1.54 -3.52 -11.53
N GLN A 218 0.51 -3.44 -10.69
CA GLN A 218 0.01 -4.58 -9.92
C GLN A 218 -0.45 -5.75 -10.82
N GLN A 219 -0.98 -5.47 -12.01
CA GLN A 219 -1.46 -6.50 -12.94
C GLN A 219 -0.34 -7.16 -13.78
N ILE A 220 0.92 -6.72 -13.68
CA ILE A 220 2.04 -7.36 -14.40
C ILE A 220 2.27 -8.77 -13.83
N PRO A 221 2.08 -9.87 -14.58
CA PRO A 221 2.15 -11.23 -14.00
C PRO A 221 3.56 -11.65 -13.58
N GLU A 222 4.58 -11.22 -14.32
CA GLU A 222 5.96 -11.62 -14.09
C GLU A 222 6.56 -10.85 -12.90
N ALA A 223 7.02 -11.57 -11.87
CA ALA A 223 7.47 -11.00 -10.61
C ALA A 223 8.63 -10.00 -10.78
N ARG A 224 9.65 -10.35 -11.58
CA ARG A 224 10.82 -9.49 -11.79
C ARG A 224 10.44 -8.21 -12.55
N ARG A 225 9.70 -8.35 -13.64
CA ARG A 225 9.20 -7.20 -14.39
C ARG A 225 8.22 -6.33 -13.58
N ARG A 226 7.44 -6.91 -12.68
CA ARG A 226 6.62 -6.15 -11.72
C ARG A 226 7.50 -5.36 -10.75
N ALA A 227 8.54 -5.98 -10.19
CA ALA A 227 9.49 -5.31 -9.30
C ALA A 227 10.19 -4.13 -10.01
N ASP A 228 10.66 -4.35 -11.24
CA ASP A 228 11.26 -3.30 -12.05
C ASP A 228 10.25 -2.17 -12.32
N ALA A 229 9.00 -2.50 -12.62
CA ALA A 229 7.96 -1.50 -12.85
C ALA A 229 7.59 -0.68 -11.61
N ILE A 230 7.61 -1.29 -10.41
CA ILE A 230 7.50 -0.56 -9.14
C ILE A 230 8.65 0.42 -9.01
N ALA A 231 9.89 -0.02 -9.22
CA ALA A 231 11.07 0.84 -9.14
C ALA A 231 11.00 2.03 -10.12
N THR A 232 10.50 1.79 -11.35
CA THR A 232 10.40 2.81 -12.39
C THR A 232 9.32 3.86 -12.12
N ILE A 233 8.17 3.48 -11.55
CA ILE A 233 7.07 4.42 -11.31
C ILE A 233 7.23 5.21 -10.00
N LEU A 234 7.96 4.68 -9.01
CA LEU A 234 8.11 5.25 -7.67
C LEU A 234 8.39 6.76 -7.63
N PRO A 235 9.33 7.33 -8.42
CA PRO A 235 9.63 8.76 -8.39
C PRO A 235 8.45 9.66 -8.80
N HIS A 236 7.42 9.09 -9.40
CA HIS A 236 6.25 9.80 -9.92
C HIS A 236 4.99 9.55 -9.09
N LEU A 237 5.09 8.76 -8.00
CA LEU A 237 3.98 8.49 -7.11
C LEU A 237 3.99 9.46 -5.91
N PRO A 238 2.81 9.93 -5.48
CA PRO A 238 2.70 10.75 -4.29
C PRO A 238 2.81 9.88 -3.01
N GLU A 239 3.22 10.50 -1.91
CA GLU A 239 3.46 9.83 -0.62
C GLU A 239 2.24 9.04 -0.12
N GLU A 240 1.03 9.53 -0.41
CA GLU A 240 -0.22 8.88 0.01
C GLU A 240 -0.41 7.48 -0.57
N LEU A 241 0.30 7.13 -1.65
CA LEU A 241 0.24 5.79 -2.25
C LEU A 241 1.29 4.82 -1.72
N MET A 242 2.24 5.26 -0.89
CA MET A 242 3.35 4.41 -0.43
C MET A 242 2.89 3.16 0.33
N GLY A 243 1.78 3.26 1.07
CA GLY A 243 1.16 2.10 1.72
C GLY A 243 0.62 1.07 0.72
N GLU A 244 0.02 1.53 -0.38
CA GLU A 244 -0.46 0.62 -1.43
C GLU A 244 0.72 0.03 -2.23
N VAL A 245 1.76 0.83 -2.52
CA VAL A 245 2.98 0.32 -3.17
C VAL A 245 3.67 -0.73 -2.31
N LEU A 246 3.73 -0.54 -0.99
CA LEU A 246 4.27 -1.54 -0.05
C LEU A 246 3.44 -2.82 -0.07
N ALA A 247 2.11 -2.72 -0.09
CA ALA A 247 1.22 -3.87 -0.20
C ALA A 247 1.44 -4.64 -1.53
N VAL A 248 1.52 -3.93 -2.66
CA VAL A 248 1.80 -4.54 -3.98
C VAL A 248 3.19 -5.18 -4.01
N THR A 249 4.19 -4.55 -3.40
CA THR A 249 5.55 -5.10 -3.29
C THR A 249 5.56 -6.37 -2.47
N ARG A 250 4.81 -6.41 -1.35
CA ARG A 250 4.68 -7.59 -0.49
C ARG A 250 4.05 -8.79 -1.22
N GLU A 251 3.11 -8.54 -2.14
CA GLU A 251 2.43 -9.56 -2.94
C GLU A 251 3.35 -10.27 -3.95
N ILE A 252 4.54 -9.73 -4.23
CA ILE A 252 5.54 -10.38 -5.09
C ILE A 252 6.02 -11.67 -4.41
N GLN A 253 5.70 -12.81 -5.03
CA GLN A 253 6.00 -14.14 -4.49
C GLN A 253 7.48 -14.52 -4.61
N ASP A 254 8.15 -14.10 -5.68
CA ASP A 254 9.59 -14.31 -5.84
C ASP A 254 10.35 -13.32 -4.95
N GLU A 255 10.98 -13.85 -3.89
CA GLU A 255 11.74 -13.07 -2.92
C GLU A 255 12.93 -12.35 -3.58
N SER A 256 13.50 -12.91 -4.65
CA SER A 256 14.61 -12.32 -5.40
C SER A 256 14.18 -11.11 -6.23
N ALA A 257 12.90 -11.05 -6.63
CA ALA A 257 12.30 -9.88 -7.27
C ALA A 257 11.75 -8.88 -6.24
N ARG A 258 11.16 -9.39 -5.15
CA ARG A 258 10.58 -8.56 -4.08
C ARG A 258 11.62 -7.69 -3.39
N ALA A 259 12.82 -8.23 -3.14
CA ALA A 259 13.85 -7.50 -2.41
C ALA A 259 14.35 -6.23 -3.15
N PRO A 260 14.71 -6.27 -4.45
CA PRO A 260 15.02 -5.06 -5.20
C PRO A 260 13.89 -4.01 -5.17
N ALA A 261 12.63 -4.43 -5.32
CA ALA A 261 11.49 -3.51 -5.23
C ALA A 261 11.36 -2.86 -3.84
N LEU A 262 11.56 -3.62 -2.76
CA LEU A 262 11.60 -3.06 -1.40
C LEU A 262 12.76 -2.08 -1.23
N CYS A 263 13.95 -2.40 -1.74
CA CYS A 263 15.11 -1.50 -1.67
C CYS A 263 14.84 -0.17 -2.38
N ALA A 264 14.17 -0.22 -3.54
CA ALA A 264 13.80 0.98 -4.28
C ALA A 264 12.71 1.79 -3.57
N LEU A 265 11.79 1.12 -2.86
CA LEU A 265 10.67 1.73 -2.14
C LEU A 265 11.09 2.42 -0.84
N VAL A 266 12.00 1.84 -0.07
CA VAL A 266 12.39 2.33 1.27
C VAL A 266 12.73 3.83 1.33
N PRO A 267 13.49 4.42 0.38
CA PRO A 267 13.79 5.86 0.38
C PRO A 267 12.56 6.77 0.26
N TYR A 268 11.42 6.25 -0.21
CA TYR A 268 10.17 6.99 -0.39
C TYR A 268 9.15 6.72 0.73
N LEU A 269 9.44 5.78 1.64
CA LEU A 269 8.49 5.42 2.69
C LEU A 269 8.43 6.49 3.79
N PRO A 270 7.23 6.90 4.23
CA PRO A 270 7.07 7.68 5.45
C PRO A 270 7.41 6.81 6.68
N GLU A 271 7.80 7.45 7.77
CA GLU A 271 8.30 6.79 8.99
C GLU A 271 7.31 5.74 9.53
N GLU A 272 6.01 6.00 9.43
CA GLU A 272 4.95 5.10 9.93
C GLU A 272 4.90 3.76 9.19
N LEU A 273 5.42 3.68 7.97
CA LEU A 273 5.44 2.47 7.14
C LEU A 273 6.79 1.73 7.18
N MET A 274 7.83 2.33 7.77
CA MET A 274 9.16 1.73 7.79
C MET A 274 9.23 0.42 8.59
N SER A 275 8.53 0.35 9.72
CA SER A 275 8.43 -0.90 10.51
C SER A 275 7.77 -2.03 9.73
N GLU A 276 6.76 -1.73 8.90
CA GLU A 276 6.13 -2.74 8.05
C GLU A 276 7.11 -3.22 6.95
N ALA A 277 7.84 -2.30 6.32
CA ALA A 277 8.85 -2.67 5.32
C ALA A 277 9.98 -3.53 5.91
N LEU A 278 10.44 -3.22 7.12
CA LEU A 278 11.43 -4.04 7.85
C LEU A 278 10.90 -5.44 8.14
N ALA A 279 9.63 -5.57 8.54
CA ALA A 279 9.01 -6.87 8.75
C ALA A 279 9.01 -7.71 7.46
N VAL A 280 8.74 -7.10 6.30
CA VAL A 280 8.82 -7.79 5.00
C VAL A 280 10.25 -8.20 4.67
N ILE A 281 11.24 -7.34 4.91
CA ILE A 281 12.67 -7.65 4.70
C ILE A 281 13.10 -8.83 5.59
N ARG A 282 12.72 -8.82 6.86
CA ARG A 282 13.03 -9.89 7.81
C ARG A 282 12.47 -11.25 7.39
N ALA A 283 11.27 -11.26 6.82
CA ALA A 283 10.58 -12.45 6.33
C ALA A 283 11.20 -13.07 5.07
N ILE A 284 12.15 -12.40 4.41
CA ILE A 284 12.90 -12.96 3.28
C ILE A 284 13.72 -14.16 3.75
N ARG A 285 13.45 -15.34 3.16
CA ARG A 285 14.12 -16.59 3.56
C ARG A 285 15.57 -16.70 3.07
N PRO A 286 15.90 -16.41 1.80
CA PRO A 286 17.27 -16.52 1.34
C PRO A 286 18.13 -15.44 2.01
N GLU A 287 19.11 -15.86 2.82
CA GLU A 287 19.90 -14.96 3.64
C GLU A 287 20.68 -13.93 2.80
N PHE A 288 21.17 -14.31 1.62
CA PHE A 288 21.85 -13.41 0.68
C PHE A 288 20.96 -12.27 0.19
N VAL A 289 19.69 -12.58 -0.08
CA VAL A 289 18.68 -11.61 -0.53
C VAL A 289 18.34 -10.68 0.64
N ARG A 290 18.11 -11.24 1.83
CA ARG A 290 17.83 -10.48 3.04
C ARG A 290 18.98 -9.54 3.42
N ALA A 291 20.22 -10.02 3.32
CA ALA A 291 21.40 -9.21 3.59
C ALA A 291 21.55 -8.03 2.62
N SER A 292 21.31 -8.28 1.33
CA SER A 292 21.32 -7.21 0.32
C SER A 292 20.22 -6.18 0.59
N ALA A 293 19.02 -6.63 0.96
CA ALA A 293 17.91 -5.75 1.31
C ALA A 293 18.18 -4.90 2.55
N LEU A 294 18.73 -5.49 3.61
CA LEU A 294 19.14 -4.76 4.81
C LEU A 294 20.24 -3.73 4.48
N CYS A 295 21.27 -4.14 3.72
CA CYS A 295 22.35 -3.23 3.33
C CYS A 295 21.84 -1.98 2.61
N ALA A 296 20.86 -2.12 1.71
CA ALA A 296 20.28 -1.01 0.98
C ALA A 296 19.30 -0.17 1.81
N SER A 297 18.59 -0.80 2.74
CA SER A 297 17.51 -0.13 3.48
C SER A 297 18.00 0.63 4.71
N VAL A 298 19.00 0.09 5.42
CA VAL A 298 19.52 0.66 6.68
C VAL A 298 19.87 2.15 6.59
N PRO A 299 20.57 2.64 5.54
CA PRO A 299 20.91 4.07 5.43
C PRO A 299 19.72 5.03 5.44
N HIS A 300 18.51 4.55 5.14
CA HIS A 300 17.28 5.35 5.07
C HIS A 300 16.40 5.22 6.32
N LEU A 301 16.77 4.38 7.28
CA LEU A 301 15.98 4.16 8.50
C LEU A 301 16.25 5.26 9.54
N PRO A 302 15.23 5.67 10.33
CA PRO A 302 15.43 6.49 11.50
C PRO A 302 16.20 5.71 12.56
N GLU A 303 16.96 6.43 13.39
CA GLU A 303 17.79 5.85 14.45
C GLU A 303 16.98 4.96 15.42
N SER A 304 15.72 5.31 15.66
CA SER A 304 14.78 4.57 16.50
C SER A 304 14.52 3.13 16.03
N LEU A 305 14.70 2.85 14.73
CA LEU A 305 14.42 1.55 14.11
C LEU A 305 15.68 0.72 13.84
N LEU A 306 16.88 1.18 14.21
CA LEU A 306 18.14 0.48 13.88
C LEU A 306 18.40 -0.81 14.67
N ASN A 307 17.75 -0.98 15.83
CA ASN A 307 17.94 -2.17 16.65
C ASN A 307 17.39 -3.43 15.98
N GLU A 308 16.23 -3.36 15.32
CA GLU A 308 15.62 -4.51 14.64
C GLU A 308 16.48 -5.10 13.50
N PRO A 309 16.97 -4.31 12.53
CA PRO A 309 17.85 -4.84 11.49
C PRO A 309 19.18 -5.32 12.08
N LEU A 310 19.69 -4.71 13.15
CA LEU A 310 20.92 -5.16 13.81
C LEU A 310 20.77 -6.57 14.41
N GLU A 311 19.66 -6.85 15.08
CA GLU A 311 19.35 -8.21 15.56
C GLU A 311 19.24 -9.20 14.38
N CYS A 312 18.59 -8.79 13.28
CA CYS A 312 18.53 -9.62 12.07
C CYS A 312 19.93 -9.95 11.51
N VAL A 313 20.88 -9.00 11.53
CA VAL A 313 22.27 -9.24 11.11
C VAL A 313 22.97 -10.22 12.06
N LYS A 314 22.75 -10.11 13.38
CA LYS A 314 23.35 -11.03 14.36
C LYS A 314 22.89 -12.46 14.17
N GLU A 315 21.62 -12.67 13.81
CA GLU A 315 21.01 -13.98 13.54
C GLU A 315 21.52 -14.65 12.25
N MET A 316 22.19 -13.92 11.35
CA MET A 316 22.72 -14.48 10.11
C MET A 316 23.81 -15.52 10.36
N ARG A 317 23.75 -16.62 9.62
CA ARG A 317 24.66 -17.75 9.78
C ARG A 317 25.89 -17.65 8.89
N ASP A 318 25.70 -17.20 7.66
CA ASP A 318 26.79 -17.08 6.70
C ASP A 318 27.61 -15.80 7.00
N PRO A 319 28.94 -15.91 7.18
CA PRO A 319 29.79 -14.76 7.47
C PRO A 319 29.76 -13.69 6.39
N TYR A 320 29.68 -14.07 5.10
CA TYR A 320 29.64 -13.12 4.00
C TYR A 320 28.31 -12.37 3.98
N HIS A 321 27.17 -13.04 4.14
CA HIS A 321 25.87 -12.36 4.20
C HIS A 321 25.77 -11.44 5.43
N LYS A 322 26.27 -11.89 6.59
CA LYS A 322 26.38 -11.05 7.79
C LYS A 322 27.18 -9.79 7.51
N ALA A 323 28.36 -9.94 6.89
CA ALA A 323 29.21 -8.82 6.54
C ALA A 323 28.53 -7.87 5.55
N LYS A 324 27.89 -8.42 4.51
CA LYS A 324 27.13 -7.67 3.51
C LYS A 324 26.04 -6.83 4.15
N ALA A 325 25.22 -7.42 5.01
CA ALA A 325 24.16 -6.70 5.70
C ALA A 325 24.73 -5.61 6.63
N PHE A 326 25.83 -5.91 7.32
CA PHE A 326 26.48 -4.96 8.21
C PHE A 326 27.09 -3.76 7.49
N GLN A 327 27.41 -3.85 6.19
CA GLN A 327 27.86 -2.71 5.39
C GLN A 327 26.85 -1.55 5.42
N GLY A 328 25.55 -1.84 5.49
CA GLY A 328 24.50 -0.81 5.55
C GLY A 328 24.59 0.09 6.78
N PHE A 329 25.14 -0.43 7.89
CA PHE A 329 25.28 0.30 9.15
C PHE A 329 26.49 1.24 9.17
N THR A 330 27.42 1.13 8.22
CA THR A 330 28.71 1.86 8.25
C THR A 330 28.55 3.37 8.40
N GLN A 331 27.53 3.96 7.78
CA GLN A 331 27.22 5.39 7.87
C GLN A 331 26.56 5.79 9.20
N GLN A 332 25.97 4.83 9.91
CA GLN A 332 25.24 5.02 11.16
C GLN A 332 26.00 4.49 12.39
N LEU A 333 27.21 3.94 12.21
CA LEU A 333 28.02 3.40 13.31
C LEU A 333 28.26 4.41 14.42
N THR A 334 28.44 5.69 14.08
CA THR A 334 28.58 6.77 15.07
C THR A 334 27.37 6.91 15.99
N CYS A 335 26.17 6.57 15.51
CA CYS A 335 24.94 6.58 16.29
C CYS A 335 24.80 5.32 17.15
N ILE A 336 25.42 4.21 16.74
CA ILE A 336 25.37 2.91 17.43
C ILE A 336 26.42 2.86 18.57
N SER A 337 27.66 3.30 18.31
CA SER A 337 28.72 3.36 19.32
C SER A 337 29.95 4.07 18.76
N THR A 338 30.68 4.80 19.60
CA THR A 338 31.96 5.46 19.24
C THR A 338 33.19 4.82 19.88
N THR A 339 33.08 3.56 20.35
CA THR A 339 34.20 2.91 21.04
C THR A 339 35.19 2.25 20.07
N PRO A 340 36.52 2.31 20.33
CA PRO A 340 37.52 1.58 19.54
C PRO A 340 37.29 0.06 19.51
N ARG A 341 36.57 -0.48 20.50
CA ARG A 341 36.20 -1.90 20.53
C ARG A 341 35.24 -2.25 19.40
N VAL A 342 34.27 -1.39 19.11
CA VAL A 342 33.32 -1.59 18.00
C VAL A 342 34.03 -1.55 16.66
N TRP A 343 35.11 -0.78 16.51
CA TRP A 343 35.99 -0.87 15.33
C TRP A 343 36.55 -2.28 15.13
N SER A 344 37.14 -2.87 16.17
CA SER A 344 37.71 -4.23 16.10
C SER A 344 36.65 -5.29 15.79
N GLU A 345 35.49 -5.23 16.46
CA GLU A 345 34.39 -6.17 16.24
C GLU A 345 33.82 -6.04 14.82
N THR A 346 33.74 -4.82 14.30
CA THR A 346 33.29 -4.50 12.93
C THR A 346 34.25 -5.02 11.86
N LEU A 347 35.56 -4.86 12.06
CA LEU A 347 36.57 -5.33 11.09
C LEU A 347 36.58 -6.86 10.94
N HIS A 348 36.39 -7.60 12.04
CA HIS A 348 36.28 -9.06 11.97
C HIS A 348 35.07 -9.53 11.18
N VAL A 349 33.95 -8.79 11.24
CA VAL A 349 32.78 -9.09 10.42
C VAL A 349 33.10 -8.85 8.94
N PHE A 350 33.79 -7.76 8.60
CA PHE A 350 34.09 -7.42 7.21
C PHE A 350 35.16 -8.28 6.54
N SER A 351 35.96 -9.06 7.27
CA SER A 351 37.00 -9.91 6.66
C SER A 351 36.46 -11.00 5.73
N ALA A 352 35.16 -11.28 5.79
CA ALA A 352 34.48 -12.21 4.89
C ALA A 352 34.16 -11.61 3.50
N LEU A 353 34.27 -10.28 3.33
CA LEU A 353 33.97 -9.59 2.08
C LEU A 353 35.08 -9.75 1.03
N HIS A 354 34.70 -9.65 -0.24
CA HIS A 354 35.67 -9.61 -1.34
C HIS A 354 36.40 -8.25 -1.39
N ARG A 355 37.63 -8.21 -1.96
CA ARG A 355 38.49 -7.01 -2.01
C ARG A 355 37.77 -5.76 -2.52
N TYR A 356 36.96 -5.89 -3.58
CA TYR A 356 36.20 -4.76 -4.13
C TYR A 356 35.21 -4.18 -3.10
N GLU A 357 34.49 -5.02 -2.36
CA GLU A 357 33.52 -4.59 -1.34
C GLU A 357 34.20 -4.08 -0.06
N LEU A 358 35.37 -4.62 0.29
CA LEU A 358 36.18 -4.09 1.39
C LEU A 358 36.58 -2.64 1.14
N MET A 359 36.95 -2.30 -0.10
CA MET A 359 37.34 -0.93 -0.44
C MET A 359 36.17 0.05 -0.29
N THR A 360 34.96 -0.34 -0.70
CA THR A 360 33.78 0.51 -0.52
C THR A 360 33.38 0.62 0.95
N THR A 361 33.48 -0.47 1.72
CA THR A 361 33.28 -0.46 3.18
C THR A 361 34.23 0.50 3.89
N LEU A 362 35.54 0.43 3.60
CA LEU A 362 36.54 1.31 4.20
C LEU A 362 36.28 2.78 3.88
N ALA A 363 35.85 3.08 2.66
CA ALA A 363 35.44 4.43 2.27
C ALA A 363 34.25 4.93 3.11
N ASN A 364 33.25 4.08 3.36
CA ASN A 364 32.09 4.44 4.17
C ASN A 364 32.41 4.59 5.68
N LEU A 365 33.49 3.98 6.16
CA LEU A 365 33.95 4.07 7.55
C LEU A 365 34.75 5.34 7.86
N THR A 366 35.03 6.18 6.86
CA THR A 366 35.86 7.39 7.02
C THR A 366 35.36 8.32 8.10
N SER A 367 34.05 8.59 8.16
CA SER A 367 33.44 9.42 9.21
C SER A 367 33.65 8.81 10.60
N PHE A 368 33.54 7.49 10.72
CA PHE A 368 33.75 6.80 12.00
C PHE A 368 35.22 6.85 12.44
N LEU A 369 36.17 6.66 11.53
CA LEU A 369 37.61 6.79 11.81
C LEU A 369 38.00 8.19 12.27
N LEU A 370 37.41 9.23 11.66
CA LEU A 370 37.58 10.61 12.12
C LEU A 370 37.12 10.79 13.57
N THR A 371 36.03 10.14 14.00
CA THR A 371 35.59 10.21 15.40
C THR A 371 36.52 9.49 16.38
N LEU A 372 37.21 8.43 15.93
CA LEU A 372 38.09 7.63 16.78
C LEU A 372 39.49 8.23 16.97
N GLY A 373 40.06 8.82 15.92
CA GLY A 373 41.44 9.29 15.94
C GLY A 373 41.74 10.45 14.97
N GLY A 374 40.71 11.16 14.50
CA GLY A 374 40.87 12.32 13.62
C GLY A 374 41.56 11.97 12.30
N ASN A 375 42.30 12.95 11.75
CA ASN A 375 42.99 12.81 10.48
C ASN A 375 44.11 11.74 10.52
N ASP A 376 44.71 11.51 11.69
CA ASP A 376 45.80 10.55 11.86
C ASP A 376 45.30 9.12 11.59
N ALA A 377 44.10 8.77 12.08
CA ALA A 377 43.48 7.47 11.82
C ALA A 377 43.22 7.23 10.33
N LEU A 378 42.81 8.27 9.58
CA LEU A 378 42.64 8.17 8.13
C LEU A 378 43.98 8.01 7.39
N GLN A 379 45.02 8.70 7.83
CA GLN A 379 46.36 8.58 7.25
C GLN A 379 46.92 7.17 7.44
N GLU A 380 46.78 6.60 8.64
CA GLU A 380 47.23 5.23 8.92
C GLU A 380 46.43 4.18 8.12
N MET A 381 45.11 4.35 7.96
CA MET A 381 44.32 3.50 7.07
C MET A 381 44.85 3.56 5.62
N LEU A 382 45.07 4.75 5.08
CA LEU A 382 45.58 4.93 3.71
C LEU A 382 46.99 4.34 3.54
N ARG A 383 47.84 4.48 4.56
CA ARG A 383 49.17 3.87 4.58
C ARG A 383 49.09 2.35 4.50
N ALA A 384 48.31 1.72 5.38
CA ALA A 384 48.12 0.27 5.39
C ALA A 384 47.57 -0.24 4.04
N MET A 385 46.59 0.47 3.45
CA MET A 385 46.06 0.13 2.13
C MET A 385 47.12 0.17 1.04
N ARG A 386 48.02 1.17 1.04
CA ARG A 386 49.11 1.29 0.07
C ARG A 386 50.14 0.18 0.23
N GLU A 387 50.56 -0.10 1.47
CA GLU A 387 51.52 -1.16 1.78
C GLU A 387 51.01 -2.53 1.30
N VAL A 388 49.77 -2.90 1.64
CA VAL A 388 49.17 -4.16 1.17
C VAL A 388 48.98 -4.19 -0.35
N CYS A 389 48.64 -3.07 -0.99
CA CYS A 389 48.55 -3.03 -2.46
C CYS A 389 49.90 -3.21 -3.15
N GLN A 390 51.01 -2.82 -2.50
CA GLN A 390 52.36 -3.02 -3.03
C GLN A 390 52.87 -4.45 -2.82
N GLU A 391 52.50 -5.09 -1.71
CA GLU A 391 52.90 -6.47 -1.38
C GLU A 391 52.25 -7.52 -2.30
N TRP A 392 51.08 -7.22 -2.87
CA TRP A 392 50.26 -8.16 -3.64
C TRP A 392 49.90 -7.64 -5.04
N GLN A 393 50.89 -7.08 -5.76
CA GLN A 393 50.85 -6.88 -7.23
C GLN A 393 51.02 -8.22 -7.96
#